data_AF-A0AAW3S512-F1
#
_entry.id   AF-A0AAW3S512-F1
#
_cell.length_a   1.000
_cell.length_b   1.000
_cell.length_c   1.000
_cell.angle_alpha   90.00
_cell.angle_beta   90.00
_cell.angle_gamma   90.00
#
_symmetry.space_group_name_H-M   'P 1'
#
loop_
_entity.id
_entity.type
_entity.pdbx_description
1 polymer ?
#
loop_
_entity_poly.entity_id
_entity_poly.type
_entity_poly.pdbx_seq_one_letter_code
_entity_poly.pdbx_strand_id
1 'polypeptide(L)'
;MAPEQLQALMDINLLEIQLAALDALRPSTPAAEATRLRSHAWLASVRGQGPVGTPNWSELRAEARALNRDLAAALAAAHVAAPSET
;
A
#
# COMPACT_ATOMS: atom_id res chain seq x y z
N MET A 1 8.87 20.49 8.69
CA MET A 1 8.24 19.53 7.75
C MET A 1 6.87 20.09 7.40
N ALA A 2 6.50 20.17 6.12
CA ALA A 2 5.18 20.69 5.73
C ALA A 2 4.07 19.68 6.13
N PRO A 3 2.86 20.13 6.52
CA PRO A 3 1.76 19.23 6.89
C PRO A 3 1.43 18.19 5.82
N GLU A 4 1.51 18.56 4.54
CA GLU A 4 1.23 17.66 3.40
C GLU A 4 2.29 16.57 3.26
N GLN A 5 3.56 16.91 3.48
CA GLN A 5 4.66 15.95 3.50
C GLN A 5 4.44 14.90 4.60
N LEU A 6 4.09 15.33 5.81
CA LEU A 6 3.82 14.41 6.92
C LEU A 6 2.63 13.50 6.62
N GLN A 7 1.56 14.04 6.03
CA GLN A 7 0.39 13.26 5.64
C GLN A 7 0.72 12.24 4.54
N ALA A 8 1.51 12.61 3.54
CA ALA A 8 1.98 11.68 2.50
C ALA A 8 2.81 10.54 3.11
N LEU A 9 3.73 10.84 4.02
CA LEU A 9 4.54 9.84 4.71
C LEU A 9 3.69 8.91 5.58
N MET A 10 2.66 9.42 6.25
CA MET A 10 1.71 8.59 7.01
C MET A 10 0.92 7.64 6.10
N ASP A 11 0.43 8.14 4.97
CA ASP A 11 -0.31 7.32 3.99
C ASP A 11 0.62 6.24 3.38
N ILE A 12 1.90 6.56 3.11
CA ILE A 12 2.91 5.60 2.65
C ILE A 12 3.23 4.54 3.72
N ASN A 13 3.41 4.96 4.98
CA ASN A 13 3.70 4.03 6.06
C ASN A 13 2.54 3.04 6.30
N LEU A 14 1.28 3.52 6.21
CA LEU A 14 0.13 2.63 6.25
C LEU A 14 0.13 1.62 5.09
N LEU A 15 0.53 2.06 3.89
CA LEU A 15 0.62 1.20 2.71
C LEU A 15 1.62 0.08 2.93
N GLU A 16 2.80 0.39 3.46
CA GLU A 16 3.83 -0.60 3.77
C GLU A 16 3.34 -1.65 4.78
N ILE A 17 2.61 -1.22 5.83
CA ILE A 17 2.03 -2.12 6.83
C ILE A 17 0.98 -3.04 6.22
N GLN A 18 0.04 -2.49 5.44
CA GLN A 18 -1.02 -3.27 4.80
C GLN A 18 -0.45 -4.27 3.78
N LEU A 19 0.59 -3.86 3.04
CA LEU A 19 1.25 -4.72 2.07
C LEU A 19 1.96 -5.88 2.77
N ALA A 20 2.68 -5.62 3.87
CA ALA A 20 3.29 -6.68 4.68
C ALA A 20 2.26 -7.64 5.27
N ALA A 21 1.10 -7.14 5.71
CA ALA A 21 -0.01 -7.97 6.18
C ALA A 21 -0.56 -8.87 5.06
N LEU A 22 -0.70 -8.33 3.84
CA LEU A 22 -1.17 -9.10 2.70
C LEU A 22 -0.14 -10.16 2.29
N ASP A 23 1.15 -9.82 2.29
CA ASP A 23 2.25 -10.75 2.02
C ASP A 23 2.23 -11.95 2.99
N ALA A 24 1.97 -11.70 4.28
CA ALA A 24 1.87 -12.75 5.29
C ALA A 24 0.69 -13.70 5.06
N LEU A 25 -0.41 -13.20 4.49
CA LEU A 25 -1.60 -13.99 4.17
C LEU A 25 -1.44 -14.84 2.90
N ARG A 26 -0.41 -14.59 2.09
CA ARG A 26 -0.20 -15.22 0.76
C ARG A 26 -1.46 -15.14 -0.10
N PRO A 27 -1.72 -13.99 -0.75
CA PRO A 27 -3.00 -13.75 -1.41
C PRO A 27 -3.33 -14.86 -2.42
N SER A 28 -4.51 -15.45 -2.27
CA SER A 28 -4.99 -16.57 -3.07
C SER A 28 -5.81 -16.14 -4.28
N THR A 29 -6.21 -14.86 -4.36
CA THR A 29 -7.02 -14.33 -5.45
C THR A 29 -6.18 -13.55 -6.46
N PRO A 30 -6.46 -13.65 -7.78
CA PRO A 30 -5.76 -12.87 -8.80
C PRO A 30 -5.84 -11.36 -8.58
N ALA A 31 -6.97 -10.88 -8.05
CA ALA A 31 -7.16 -9.47 -7.73
C ALA A 31 -6.23 -9.00 -6.60
N ALA A 32 -6.13 -9.78 -5.51
CA ALA A 32 -5.23 -9.44 -4.41
C ALA A 32 -3.76 -9.50 -4.83
N GLU A 33 -3.36 -10.47 -5.66
CA GLU A 33 -1.99 -10.52 -6.19
C GLU A 33 -1.69 -9.33 -7.12
N ALA A 34 -2.64 -8.92 -7.97
CA ALA A 34 -2.46 -7.74 -8.80
C ALA A 34 -2.27 -6.46 -7.97
N THR A 35 -3.06 -6.29 -6.90
CA THR A 35 -2.91 -5.16 -5.96
C THR A 35 -1.56 -5.21 -5.24
N ARG A 36 -1.12 -6.40 -4.79
CA ARG A 36 0.17 -6.63 -4.15
C ARG A 36 1.33 -6.21 -5.05
N LEU A 37 1.35 -6.71 -6.30
CA LEU A 37 2.39 -6.40 -7.27
C LEU A 37 2.43 -4.91 -7.63
N ARG A 38 1.27 -4.27 -7.82
CA ARG A 38 1.18 -2.83 -8.08
C ARG A 38 1.75 -2.02 -6.91
N SER A 39 1.42 -2.39 -5.68
CA SER A 39 1.88 -1.69 -4.47
C SER A 39 3.39 -1.81 -4.29
N HIS A 40 3.96 -3.01 -4.52
CA HIS A 40 5.42 -3.21 -4.50
C HIS A 40 6.13 -2.40 -5.58
N ALA A 41 5.61 -2.41 -6.82
CA ALA A 41 6.18 -1.66 -7.93
C ALA A 41 6.18 -0.14 -7.65
N TRP A 42 5.09 0.37 -7.09
CA TRP A 42 4.98 1.77 -6.73
C TRP A 42 5.96 2.16 -5.61
N LEU A 43 6.03 1.39 -4.52
CA LEU A 43 6.99 1.65 -3.43
C LEU A 43 8.45 1.58 -3.92
N ALA A 44 8.77 0.64 -4.81
CA ALA A 44 10.09 0.56 -5.42
C ALA A 44 10.40 1.81 -6.26
N SER A 45 9.42 2.33 -7.00
CA SER A 45 9.54 3.59 -7.74
C SER A 45 9.80 4.78 -6.81
N VAL A 46 9.01 4.92 -5.74
CA VAL A 46 9.17 5.99 -4.73
C VAL A 46 10.56 5.96 -4.08
N ARG A 47 11.06 4.77 -3.72
CA ARG A 47 12.40 4.61 -3.15
C ARG A 47 13.52 4.84 -4.17
N GLY A 48 13.28 4.50 -5.44
CA GLY A 48 14.21 4.65 -6.55
C GLY A 48 14.38 6.10 -7.03
N GLN A 49 13.46 7.01 -6.69
CA GLN A 49 13.54 8.42 -7.11
C GLN A 49 14.71 9.20 -6.48
N GLY A 50 15.36 8.67 -5.43
CA GLY A 50 16.57 9.26 -4.85
C GLY A 50 16.40 10.71 -4.36
N PRO A 51 17.48 11.39 -3.93
CA PRO A 51 17.41 12.76 -3.40
C PRO A 51 17.28 13.86 -4.48
N VAL A 52 16.91 13.50 -5.72
CA VAL A 52 16.86 14.45 -6.83
C VAL A 52 15.49 15.12 -6.88
N GLY A 53 15.40 16.28 -6.22
CA GLY A 53 14.21 17.14 -6.22
C GLY A 53 13.25 16.86 -5.06
N THR A 54 12.46 17.88 -4.72
CA THR A 54 11.39 17.74 -3.74
C THR A 54 10.21 17.04 -4.44
N PRO A 55 9.80 15.84 -4.01
CA PRO A 55 8.72 15.13 -4.68
C PRO A 55 7.39 15.89 -4.54
N ASN A 56 6.48 15.70 -5.50
CA ASN A 56 5.12 16.22 -5.39
C ASN A 56 4.36 15.45 -4.29
N TRP A 57 4.39 15.96 -3.07
CA TRP A 57 3.76 15.34 -1.90
C TRP A 57 2.26 15.12 -2.07
N SER A 58 1.58 15.95 -2.86
CA SER A 58 0.13 15.81 -3.10
C SER A 58 -0.20 14.61 -3.97
N GLU A 59 0.59 14.37 -5.02
CA GLU A 59 0.47 13.19 -5.89
C GLU A 59 0.84 11.92 -5.15
N LEU A 60 1.98 11.93 -4.43
CA LEU A 60 2.40 10.78 -3.62
C LEU A 60 1.32 10.38 -2.61
N ARG A 61 0.70 11.36 -1.96
CA ARG A 61 -0.38 11.12 -1.02
C ARG A 61 -1.64 10.55 -1.69
N ALA A 62 -2.03 11.10 -2.84
CA ALA A 62 -3.21 10.64 -3.58
C ALA A 62 -3.04 9.18 -4.02
N GLU A 63 -1.88 8.83 -4.55
CA GLU A 63 -1.55 7.49 -5.00
C GLU A 63 -1.48 6.50 -3.82
N ALA A 64 -0.79 6.87 -2.72
CA ALA A 64 -0.75 6.07 -1.50
C ALA A 64 -2.15 5.78 -0.96
N ARG A 65 -3.08 6.75 -0.99
CA ARG A 65 -4.47 6.57 -0.55
C ARG A 65 -5.29 5.67 -1.47
N ALA A 66 -5.04 5.72 -2.77
CA ALA A 66 -5.69 4.80 -3.70
C ALA A 66 -5.26 3.36 -3.41
N LEU A 67 -3.94 3.14 -3.32
CA LEU A 67 -3.38 1.82 -3.02
C LEU A 67 -3.78 1.30 -1.63
N ASN A 68 -3.84 2.15 -0.60
CA ASN A 68 -4.35 1.78 0.73
C ASN A 68 -5.79 1.28 0.69
N ARG A 69 -6.67 1.89 -0.13
CA ARG A 69 -8.06 1.41 -0.27
C ARG A 69 -8.13 0.06 -0.94
N ASP A 70 -7.32 -0.15 -1.97
CA ASP A 70 -7.26 -1.42 -2.70
C ASP A 70 -6.69 -2.54 -1.81
N LEU A 71 -5.63 -2.27 -1.04
CA LEU A 71 -5.07 -3.24 -0.08
C LEU A 71 -6.03 -3.54 1.07
N ALA A 72 -6.72 -2.54 1.62
CA ALA A 72 -7.73 -2.76 2.65
C ALA A 72 -8.86 -3.68 2.15
N ALA A 73 -9.32 -3.49 0.90
CA ALA A 73 -10.31 -4.37 0.29
C ALA A 73 -9.78 -5.81 0.12
N ALA A 74 -8.52 -5.97 -0.34
CA ALA A 74 -7.89 -7.28 -0.48
C ALA A 74 -7.70 -8.00 0.87
N LEU A 75 -7.28 -7.28 1.91
CA LEU A 75 -7.14 -7.79 3.27
C LEU A 75 -8.48 -8.23 3.86
N ALA A 76 -9.54 -7.42 3.67
CA ALA A 76 -10.88 -7.77 4.11
C ALA A 76 -11.39 -9.05 3.42
N ALA A 77 -11.20 -9.16 2.11
CA ALA A 77 -11.57 -10.37 1.37
C ALA A 77 -10.79 -11.62 1.84
N ALA A 78 -9.49 -11.47 2.15
CA ALA A 78 -8.67 -12.55 2.68
C ALA A 78 -9.13 -12.98 4.08
N HIS A 79 -9.59 -12.05 4.93
CA HIS A 79 -10.10 -12.37 6.27
C HIS A 79 -11.44 -13.11 6.22
N VAL A 80 -12.34 -12.73 5.30
CA VAL A 80 -13.63 -13.43 5.10
C VAL A 80 -13.42 -14.87 4.59
N ALA A 81 -12.35 -15.11 3.82
CA ALA A 81 -12.04 -16.44 3.29
C ALA A 81 -11.31 -17.36 4.29
N ALA A 82 -10.83 -16.84 5.42
CA ALA A 82 -10.23 -17.66 6.47
C ALA A 82 -11.32 -18.40 7.25
N PRO A 83 -11.28 -19.74 7.36
CA PRO A 83 -12.24 -20.46 8.18
C PRO A 83 -12.09 -19.98 9.63
N SER A 84 -13.21 -19.60 10.25
CA SER A 84 -13.25 -19.40 11.69
C SER A 84 -12.92 -20.75 12.33
N GLU A 85 -11.81 -20.83 13.05
CA GLU A 85 -11.50 -22.01 13.87
C GLU A 85 -12.63 -22.16 14.91
N THR A 86 -13.48 -23.16 14.71
CA THR A 86 -14.49 -23.65 15.67
C THR A 86 -14.07 -25.00 16.22
#